data_AF-M2TCD2-F1
#
_entry.id   AF-M2TCD2-F1
#
_cell.length_a   1.000
_cell.length_b   1.000
_cell.length_c   1.000
_cell.angle_alpha   90.00
_cell.angle_beta   90.00
_cell.angle_gamma   90.00
#
_symmetry.space_group_name_H-M   'P 1'
#
loop_
_entity.id
_entity.type
_entity.pdbx_description
1 polymer ?
#
loop_
_entity_poly.entity_id
_entity_poly.type
_entity_poly.pdbx_seq_one_letter_code
_entity_poly.pdbx_strand_id
1 'polypeptide(L)'
;MPDVAAPVRIDVVSDFVCPWCWIGKRSVDALAARRPVRRVWHPYFLHPGLPKEGMNRRALMRMKFGADGPSPAMQNALTGALEEAGLSVDFTAIERVPNTLNAHRLMLWAEGQAVADIVAESLFQAYFADALDIGDPHVLTRIGAAAGLDPEILADLLAGDRDQEVVEARAADMLDRGIPGVPAQMIGRRSLLVGAQSPAALEDAIVAAS
;
A
#
# COMPACT_ATOMS: atom_id res chain seq x y z
N MET A 1 27.07 -12.17 -23.03
CA MET A 1 25.96 -12.29 -22.06
C MET A 1 24.82 -11.44 -22.60
N PRO A 2 23.59 -11.95 -22.73
CA PRO A 2 22.50 -11.11 -23.22
C PRO A 2 22.34 -9.95 -22.23
N ASP A 3 22.25 -8.74 -22.77
CA ASP A 3 22.03 -7.50 -22.04
C ASP A 3 20.73 -7.63 -21.23
N VAL A 4 20.85 -7.86 -19.92
CA VAL A 4 19.69 -7.87 -19.03
C VAL A 4 19.32 -6.41 -18.84
N ALA A 5 18.30 -5.97 -19.57
CA ALA A 5 17.80 -4.60 -19.50
C ALA A 5 17.69 -4.14 -18.04
N ALA A 6 18.23 -2.95 -17.75
CA ALA A 6 18.26 -2.40 -16.40
C ALA A 6 16.85 -2.36 -15.79
N PRO A 7 16.68 -2.64 -14.48
CA PRO A 7 15.37 -2.64 -13.86
C PRO A 7 14.67 -1.30 -13.98
N VAL A 8 13.40 -1.33 -14.37
CA VAL A 8 12.57 -0.13 -14.41
C VAL A 8 12.21 0.23 -12.97
N ARG A 9 12.60 1.45 -12.55
CA ARG A 9 12.18 1.98 -11.26
C ARG A 9 10.72 2.42 -11.31
N ILE A 10 9.92 1.91 -10.39
CA ILE A 10 8.54 2.33 -10.16
C ILE A 10 8.41 2.77 -8.71
N ASP A 11 8.22 4.06 -8.51
CA ASP A 11 7.88 4.62 -7.20
C ASP A 11 6.36 4.42 -6.99
N VAL A 12 5.99 3.68 -5.95
CA VAL A 12 4.60 3.29 -5.64
C VAL A 12 4.16 4.03 -4.39
N VAL A 13 3.25 4.97 -4.55
CA VAL A 13 2.64 5.71 -3.44
C VAL A 13 1.35 5.01 -3.04
N SER A 14 1.26 4.60 -1.78
CA SER A 14 0.25 3.63 -1.34
C SER A 14 -0.15 3.85 0.12
N ASP A 15 -1.35 3.38 0.47
CA ASP A 15 -1.78 3.18 1.85
C ASP A 15 -2.34 1.75 2.00
N PHE A 16 -1.98 1.07 3.08
CA PHE A 16 -2.30 -0.36 3.27
C PHE A 16 -3.76 -0.63 3.62
N VAL A 17 -4.52 0.41 3.93
CA VAL A 17 -5.98 0.35 4.11
C VAL A 17 -6.78 0.73 2.86
N CYS A 18 -6.10 1.04 1.74
CA CYS A 18 -6.73 1.36 0.46
C CYS A 18 -6.84 0.12 -0.44
N PRO A 19 -8.05 -0.36 -0.78
CA PRO A 19 -8.19 -1.59 -1.57
C PRO A 19 -7.72 -1.41 -3.01
N TRP A 20 -7.86 -0.21 -3.57
CA TRP A 20 -7.29 0.13 -4.88
C TRP A 20 -5.76 0.02 -4.89
N CYS A 21 -5.09 0.25 -3.76
CA CYS A 21 -3.64 0.06 -3.70
C CYS A 21 -3.24 -1.40 -3.84
N TRP A 22 -4.03 -2.32 -3.29
CA TRP A 22 -3.77 -3.75 -3.46
C TRP A 22 -4.00 -4.21 -4.90
N ILE A 23 -5.07 -3.70 -5.54
CA ILE A 23 -5.33 -3.92 -6.98
C ILE A 23 -4.15 -3.36 -7.81
N GLY A 24 -3.73 -2.12 -7.54
CA GLY A 24 -2.59 -1.49 -8.23
C GLY A 24 -1.29 -2.27 -8.05
N LYS A 25 -1.05 -2.86 -6.86
CA LYS A 25 0.09 -3.76 -6.63
C LYS A 25 0.02 -4.98 -7.56
N ARG A 26 -1.15 -5.62 -7.73
CA ARG A 26 -1.31 -6.76 -8.64
C ARG A 26 -0.97 -6.41 -10.08
N SER A 27 -1.29 -5.19 -10.52
CA SER A 27 -0.85 -4.71 -11.84
C SER A 27 0.67 -4.62 -11.96
N VAL A 28 1.36 -4.13 -10.93
CA VAL A 28 2.83 -4.06 -10.91
C VAL A 28 3.47 -5.47 -10.76
N ASP A 29 2.80 -6.41 -10.09
CA ASP A 29 3.20 -7.83 -10.04
C ASP A 29 3.16 -8.48 -11.41
N ALA A 30 2.06 -8.29 -12.16
CA ALA A 30 1.93 -8.80 -13.52
C ALA A 30 3.00 -8.24 -14.46
N LEU A 31 3.36 -6.96 -14.28
CA LEU A 31 4.46 -6.32 -15.01
C LEU A 31 5.83 -6.92 -14.62
N ALA A 32 6.11 -7.06 -13.33
CA ALA A 32 7.37 -7.60 -12.82
C ALA A 32 7.61 -9.07 -13.22
N ALA A 33 6.53 -9.83 -13.46
CA ALA A 33 6.63 -11.19 -14.01
C ALA A 33 7.16 -11.24 -15.45
N ARG A 34 7.10 -10.10 -16.18
CA ARG A 34 7.50 -10.00 -17.60
C ARG A 34 8.79 -9.23 -17.81
N ARG A 35 9.21 -8.41 -16.85
CA ARG A 35 10.45 -7.62 -16.93
C ARG A 35 11.00 -7.26 -15.55
N PRO A 36 12.31 -6.96 -15.44
CA PRO A 36 12.88 -6.49 -14.18
C PRO A 36 12.28 -5.15 -13.75
N VAL A 37 11.68 -5.13 -12.55
CA VAL A 37 11.11 -3.94 -11.92
C VAL A 37 11.77 -3.75 -10.56
N ARG A 38 12.18 -2.51 -10.26
CA ARG A 38 12.59 -2.09 -8.92
C ARG A 38 11.51 -1.20 -8.34
N ARG A 39 10.78 -1.72 -7.34
CA ARG A 39 9.76 -0.94 -6.63
C ARG A 39 10.38 -0.12 -5.52
N VAL A 40 9.85 1.07 -5.32
CA VAL A 40 10.18 1.93 -4.18
C VAL A 40 8.87 2.37 -3.58
N TRP A 41 8.58 1.96 -2.36
CA TRP A 41 7.32 2.25 -1.68
C TRP A 41 7.39 3.60 -0.98
N HIS A 42 6.36 4.42 -1.17
CA HIS A 42 6.20 5.71 -0.50
C HIS A 42 4.91 5.73 0.30
N PRO A 43 4.96 6.24 1.55
CA PRO A 43 3.79 6.29 2.40
C PRO A 43 2.79 7.33 1.90
N TYR A 44 1.52 7.02 2.10
CA TYR A 44 0.41 7.95 2.01
C TYR A 44 -0.58 7.63 3.12
N PHE A 45 -1.14 8.65 3.75
CA PHE A 45 -2.19 8.47 4.75
C PHE A 45 -3.53 8.83 4.12
N LEU A 46 -4.37 7.83 3.87
CA LEU A 46 -5.74 8.06 3.37
C LEU A 46 -6.60 8.76 4.43
N HIS A 47 -6.24 8.55 5.70
CA HIS A 47 -6.92 9.09 6.86
C HIS A 47 -5.91 9.65 7.89
N PRO A 48 -5.24 10.78 7.60
CA PRO A 48 -4.15 11.31 8.42
C PRO A 48 -4.60 11.76 9.82
N GLY A 49 -5.90 12.01 10.03
CA GLY A 49 -6.47 12.39 11.32
C GLY A 49 -6.93 11.22 12.20
N LEU A 50 -6.63 9.96 11.85
CA LEU A 50 -7.01 8.83 12.68
C LEU A 50 -6.21 8.80 13.99
N PRO A 51 -6.86 8.57 15.15
CA PRO A 51 -6.14 8.35 16.41
C PRO A 51 -5.25 7.10 16.30
N LYS A 52 -4.25 6.97 17.18
CA LYS A 52 -3.28 5.86 17.16
C LYS A 52 -3.97 4.50 17.15
N GLU A 53 -5.04 4.36 17.92
CA GLU A 53 -5.78 3.13 18.01
C GLU A 53 -6.54 2.85 16.71
N GLY A 54 -6.85 3.84 15.87
CA GLY A 54 -7.74 3.73 14.70
C GLY A 54 -9.22 4.02 15.02
N MET A 55 -10.10 3.74 14.06
CA MET A 55 -11.54 4.03 14.18
C MET A 55 -12.39 2.84 13.71
N ASN A 56 -13.58 2.69 14.27
CA ASN A 56 -14.56 1.73 13.75
C ASN A 56 -14.86 2.00 12.26
N ARG A 57 -14.75 0.96 11.42
CA ARG A 57 -14.90 1.08 9.96
C ARG A 57 -16.29 1.58 9.56
N ARG A 58 -17.36 1.07 10.19
CA ARG A 58 -18.74 1.51 9.89
C ARG A 58 -18.95 2.99 10.24
N ALA A 59 -18.36 3.47 11.32
CA ALA A 59 -18.39 4.90 11.67
C ALA A 59 -17.65 5.73 10.61
N LEU A 60 -16.44 5.32 10.23
CA LEU A 60 -15.64 6.03 9.24
C LEU A 60 -16.29 6.05 7.84
N MET A 61 -16.87 4.94 7.39
CA MET A 61 -17.60 4.89 6.11
C MET A 61 -18.82 5.82 6.12
N ARG A 62 -19.55 5.92 7.24
CA ARG A 62 -20.66 6.87 7.38
C ARG A 62 -20.20 8.33 7.36
N MET A 63 -19.06 8.64 7.98
CA MET A 63 -18.49 9.98 7.89
C MET A 63 -18.05 10.33 6.46
N LYS A 64 -17.50 9.36 5.72
CA LYS A 64 -16.96 9.57 4.38
C LYS A 64 -18.04 9.64 3.30
N PHE A 65 -19.08 8.81 3.40
CA PHE A 65 -20.07 8.63 2.33
C PHE A 65 -21.50 8.96 2.75
N GLY A 66 -21.74 9.32 4.01
CA GLY A 66 -23.08 9.54 4.56
C GLY A 66 -23.74 8.25 5.09
N ALA A 67 -24.98 8.37 5.57
CA ALA A 67 -25.71 7.28 6.20
C ALA A 67 -25.92 6.06 5.28
N ASP A 68 -26.09 6.32 3.99
CA ASP A 68 -26.33 5.29 2.95
C ASP A 68 -25.04 4.59 2.50
N GLY A 69 -23.88 5.08 2.94
CA GLY A 69 -22.57 4.54 2.55
C GLY A 69 -22.21 4.84 1.09
N PRO A 70 -21.18 4.16 0.54
CA PRO A 70 -20.76 4.36 -0.85
C PRO A 70 -21.88 3.94 -1.83
N SER A 71 -21.98 4.62 -2.97
CA SER A 71 -23.03 4.30 -3.95
C SER A 71 -22.89 2.87 -4.50
N PRO A 72 -23.99 2.22 -4.95
CA PRO A 72 -23.93 0.89 -5.57
C PRO A 72 -22.96 0.82 -6.75
N ALA A 73 -22.87 1.88 -7.56
CA ALA A 73 -21.93 1.96 -8.67
C ALA A 73 -20.46 1.90 -8.20
N MET A 74 -20.11 2.60 -7.12
CA MET A 74 -18.76 2.55 -6.55
C MET A 74 -18.44 1.17 -5.96
N GLN A 75 -19.41 0.57 -5.28
CA GLN A 75 -19.25 -0.78 -4.72
C GLN A 75 -19.04 -1.81 -5.82
N ASN A 76 -19.88 -1.79 -6.86
CA ASN A 76 -19.77 -2.70 -8.00
C ASN A 76 -18.43 -2.54 -8.74
N ALA A 77 -17.99 -1.30 -8.96
CA ALA A 77 -16.70 -1.02 -9.59
C ALA A 77 -15.53 -1.58 -8.77
N LEU A 78 -15.56 -1.44 -7.44
CA LEU A 78 -14.54 -1.99 -6.56
C LEU A 78 -14.56 -3.53 -6.56
N THR A 79 -15.74 -4.14 -6.40
CA THR A 79 -15.87 -5.60 -6.38
C THR A 79 -15.39 -6.21 -7.69
N GLY A 80 -15.81 -5.67 -8.84
CA GLY A 80 -15.36 -6.16 -10.15
C GLY A 80 -13.84 -6.03 -10.32
N ALA A 81 -13.25 -4.91 -9.90
CA ALA A 81 -11.81 -4.73 -9.99
C ALA A 81 -11.00 -5.65 -9.05
N LEU A 82 -11.54 -5.98 -7.88
CA LEU A 82 -10.95 -6.99 -6.99
C LEU A 82 -11.00 -8.37 -7.63
N GLU A 83 -12.15 -8.78 -8.18
CA GLU A 83 -12.34 -10.06 -8.86
C GLU A 83 -11.39 -10.21 -10.05
N GLU A 84 -11.28 -9.19 -10.90
CA GLU A 84 -10.34 -9.15 -12.03
C GLU A 84 -8.87 -9.27 -11.57
N ALA A 85 -8.54 -8.71 -10.40
CA ALA A 85 -7.22 -8.81 -9.80
C ALA A 85 -6.98 -10.14 -9.06
N GLY A 86 -7.96 -11.05 -9.02
CA GLY A 86 -7.89 -12.31 -8.28
C GLY A 86 -7.90 -12.10 -6.76
N LEU A 87 -8.48 -11.00 -6.28
CA LEU A 87 -8.58 -10.63 -4.88
C LEU A 87 -10.01 -10.84 -4.38
N SER A 88 -10.15 -11.38 -3.18
CA SER A 88 -11.43 -11.51 -2.49
C SER A 88 -11.32 -10.82 -1.14
N VAL A 89 -12.27 -9.93 -0.84
CA VAL A 89 -12.26 -9.11 0.38
C VAL A 89 -13.65 -9.10 0.99
N ASP A 90 -13.77 -9.63 2.20
CA ASP A 90 -14.97 -9.45 3.03
C ASP A 90 -14.84 -8.17 3.86
N PHE A 91 -15.31 -7.06 3.30
CA PHE A 91 -15.32 -5.77 4.00
C PHE A 91 -16.21 -5.73 5.24
N THR A 92 -17.10 -6.72 5.45
CA THR A 92 -17.95 -6.82 6.63
C THR A 92 -17.24 -7.42 7.83
N ALA A 93 -16.23 -8.28 7.59
CA ALA A 93 -15.33 -8.81 8.61
C ALA A 93 -14.38 -7.74 9.18
N ILE A 94 -14.07 -6.70 8.40
CA ILE A 94 -13.18 -5.62 8.83
C ILE A 94 -13.94 -4.65 9.75
N GLU A 95 -13.71 -4.76 11.05
CA GLU A 95 -14.39 -3.91 12.04
C GLU A 95 -13.74 -2.53 12.22
N ARG A 96 -12.45 -2.41 11.90
CA ARG A 96 -11.60 -1.27 12.25
C ARG A 96 -10.77 -0.80 11.07
N VAL A 97 -10.65 0.52 10.93
CA VAL A 97 -9.65 1.16 10.05
C VAL A 97 -8.52 1.63 10.96
N PRO A 98 -7.34 1.00 10.90
CA PRO A 98 -6.21 1.37 11.74
C PRO A 98 -5.55 2.66 11.28
N ASN A 99 -4.82 3.31 12.19
CA ASN A 99 -3.79 4.26 11.81
C ASN A 99 -2.62 3.49 11.20
N THR A 100 -2.23 3.83 9.96
CA THR A 100 -1.23 3.08 9.20
C THR A 100 0.20 3.54 9.41
N LEU A 101 0.48 4.48 10.33
CA LEU A 101 1.82 4.99 10.61
C LEU A 101 2.81 3.85 10.90
N ASN A 102 2.45 2.92 11.79
CA ASN A 102 3.33 1.79 12.12
C ASN A 102 3.48 0.79 10.96
N ALA A 103 2.46 0.59 10.14
CA ALA A 103 2.58 -0.22 8.92
C ALA A 103 3.57 0.40 7.92
N HIS A 104 3.54 1.73 7.78
CA HIS A 104 4.50 2.46 6.96
C HIS A 104 5.92 2.49 7.57
N ARG A 105 6.06 2.50 8.90
CA ARG A 105 7.36 2.31 9.58
C ARG A 105 7.94 0.92 9.30
N LEU A 106 7.11 -0.13 9.33
CA LEU A 106 7.56 -1.47 8.97
C LEU A 106 8.08 -1.51 7.53
N MET A 107 7.40 -0.84 6.60
CA MET A 107 7.88 -0.71 5.22
C MET A 107 9.18 0.07 5.09
N LEU A 108 9.35 1.13 5.88
CA LEU A 108 10.61 1.88 5.94
C LEU A 108 11.77 0.97 6.38
N TRP A 109 11.56 0.13 7.40
CA TRP A 109 12.60 -0.79 7.87
C TRP A 109 12.86 -1.95 6.91
N ALA A 110 11.86 -2.34 6.11
CA ALA A 110 12.03 -3.30 5.02
C ALA A 110 12.68 -2.70 3.75
N GLU A 111 12.76 -1.37 3.65
CA GLU A 111 13.26 -0.66 2.46
C GLU A 111 14.70 -1.08 2.11
N GLY A 112 14.97 -1.24 0.81
CA GLY A 112 16.30 -1.62 0.32
C GLY A 112 16.65 -3.10 0.49
N GLN A 113 15.81 -3.86 1.20
CA GLN A 113 15.94 -5.30 1.35
C GLN A 113 15.08 -6.03 0.30
N ALA A 114 15.40 -7.29 0.04
CA ALA A 114 14.61 -8.13 -0.89
C ALA A 114 13.18 -8.42 -0.39
N VAL A 115 12.86 -8.05 0.85
CA VAL A 115 11.65 -8.42 1.57
C VAL A 115 10.56 -7.35 1.54
N ALA A 116 10.84 -6.13 1.07
CA ALA A 116 9.89 -5.02 1.07
C ALA A 116 8.56 -5.36 0.38
N ASP A 117 8.62 -6.05 -0.77
CA ASP A 117 7.42 -6.46 -1.51
C ASP A 117 6.64 -7.57 -0.81
N ILE A 118 7.33 -8.45 -0.07
CA ILE A 118 6.71 -9.49 0.75
C ILE A 118 5.95 -8.83 1.91
N VAL A 119 6.59 -7.90 2.61
CA VAL A 119 5.97 -7.13 3.70
C VAL A 119 4.75 -6.36 3.20
N ALA A 120 4.86 -5.68 2.05
CA ALA A 120 3.74 -4.95 1.46
C ALA A 120 2.54 -5.86 1.16
N GLU A 121 2.78 -7.03 0.55
CA GLU A 121 1.72 -8.02 0.31
C GLU A 121 1.12 -8.54 1.62
N SER A 122 1.94 -8.86 2.62
CA SER A 122 1.48 -9.35 3.91
C SER A 122 0.68 -8.31 4.70
N LEU A 123 0.98 -7.02 4.57
CA LEU A 123 0.18 -5.94 5.14
C LEU A 123 -1.21 -5.87 4.51
N PHE A 124 -1.29 -5.96 3.17
CA PHE A 124 -2.58 -5.99 2.48
C PHE A 124 -3.39 -7.24 2.83
N GLN A 125 -2.76 -8.42 2.85
CA GLN A 125 -3.41 -9.67 3.24
C GLN A 125 -3.92 -9.62 4.68
N ALA A 126 -3.08 -9.21 5.62
CA ALA A 126 -3.46 -9.11 7.03
C ALA A 126 -4.70 -8.21 7.20
N TYR A 127 -4.75 -7.07 6.53
CA TYR A 127 -5.88 -6.15 6.66
C TYR A 127 -7.13 -6.60 5.90
N PHE A 128 -7.00 -7.01 4.63
CA PHE A 128 -8.16 -7.25 3.76
C PHE A 128 -8.64 -8.69 3.74
N ALA A 129 -7.75 -9.68 3.86
CA ALA A 129 -8.11 -11.09 3.85
C ALA A 129 -8.31 -11.63 5.26
N ASP A 130 -7.44 -11.27 6.20
CA ASP A 130 -7.45 -11.82 7.57
C ASP A 130 -8.19 -10.91 8.58
N ALA A 131 -8.64 -9.72 8.14
CA ALA A 131 -9.32 -8.72 8.96
C ALA A 131 -8.54 -8.31 10.24
N LEU A 132 -7.21 -8.35 10.18
CA LEU A 132 -6.32 -7.99 11.28
C LEU A 132 -6.03 -6.49 11.33
N ASP A 133 -5.77 -6.00 12.54
CA ASP A 133 -5.37 -4.63 12.80
C ASP A 133 -3.88 -4.43 12.47
N ILE A 134 -3.58 -3.80 11.33
CA ILE A 134 -2.20 -3.46 10.92
C ILE A 134 -1.65 -2.19 11.61
N GLY A 135 -2.36 -1.63 12.59
CA GLY A 135 -1.82 -0.67 13.56
C GLY A 135 -1.24 -1.34 14.81
N ASP A 136 -1.57 -2.62 15.06
CA ASP A 136 -1.10 -3.40 16.20
C ASP A 136 0.38 -3.82 16.04
N PRO A 137 1.27 -3.40 16.97
CA PRO A 137 2.67 -3.83 17.00
C PRO A 137 2.89 -5.34 16.92
N HIS A 138 2.01 -6.15 17.53
CA HIS A 138 2.15 -7.61 17.51
C HIS A 138 1.87 -8.20 16.13
N VAL A 139 0.84 -7.70 15.45
CA VAL A 139 0.53 -8.09 14.06
C VAL A 139 1.69 -7.72 13.14
N LEU A 140 2.20 -6.48 13.27
CA LEU A 140 3.31 -5.98 12.46
C LEU A 140 4.63 -6.73 12.70
N THR A 141 4.95 -7.05 13.96
CA THR A 141 6.13 -7.84 14.31
C THR A 141 6.06 -9.23 13.66
N ARG A 142 4.89 -9.88 13.70
CA ARG A 142 4.69 -11.19 13.05
C ARG A 142 4.84 -11.11 11.53
N ILE A 143 4.31 -10.05 10.90
CA ILE A 143 4.46 -9.82 9.45
C ILE A 143 5.94 -9.66 9.08
N GLY A 144 6.65 -8.78 9.79
CA GLY A 144 8.07 -8.54 9.53
C GLY A 144 8.92 -9.80 9.77
N ALA A 145 8.66 -10.53 10.84
CA ALA A 145 9.36 -11.76 11.16
C ALA A 145 9.15 -12.85 10.11
N ALA A 146 7.90 -13.03 9.63
CA ALA A 146 7.61 -13.97 8.56
C ALA A 146 8.31 -13.60 7.23
N ALA A 147 8.58 -12.31 7.02
CA ALA A 147 9.36 -11.82 5.88
C ALA A 147 10.89 -11.90 6.10
N GLY A 148 11.36 -12.28 7.30
CA GLY A 148 12.78 -12.43 7.61
C GLY A 148 13.44 -11.26 8.32
N LEU A 149 12.66 -10.29 8.82
CA LEU A 149 13.16 -9.23 9.71
C LEU A 149 13.27 -9.75 11.16
N ASP A 150 14.17 -9.16 11.95
CA ASP A 150 14.37 -9.56 13.33
C ASP A 150 13.18 -9.15 14.23
N PRO A 151 12.45 -10.10 14.84
CA PRO A 151 11.27 -9.80 15.65
C PRO A 151 11.58 -9.03 16.94
N GLU A 152 12.75 -9.23 17.55
CA GLU A 152 13.13 -8.54 18.79
C GLU A 152 13.40 -7.07 18.50
N ILE A 153 14.14 -6.79 17.41
CA ILE A 153 14.38 -5.43 16.93
C ILE A 153 13.06 -4.75 16.55
N LEU A 154 12.17 -5.44 15.81
CA LEU A 154 10.88 -4.87 15.42
C LEU A 154 10.00 -4.53 16.63
N ALA A 155 9.94 -5.41 17.62
CA ALA A 155 9.16 -5.18 18.83
C ALA A 155 9.67 -3.95 19.60
N ASP A 156 10.99 -3.80 19.76
CA ASP A 156 11.61 -2.63 20.41
C ASP A 156 11.30 -1.34 19.64
N LEU A 157 11.50 -1.35 18.32
CA LEU A 157 11.19 -0.19 17.48
C LEU A 157 9.71 0.21 17.56
N LEU A 158 8.79 -0.76 17.50
CA LEU A 158 7.35 -0.52 17.54
C LEU A 158 6.82 -0.10 18.91
N ALA A 159 7.54 -0.42 19.99
CA ALA A 159 7.22 0.07 21.34
C ALA A 159 7.47 1.58 21.47
N GLY A 160 8.41 2.13 20.69
CA GLY A 160 8.75 3.55 20.65
C GLY A 160 8.20 4.32 19.44
N ASP A 161 8.71 5.54 19.30
CA ASP A 161 8.39 6.51 18.25
C ASP A 161 9.41 6.59 17.12
N ARG A 162 10.41 5.69 17.13
CA ARG A 162 11.52 5.70 16.20
C ARG A 162 11.07 5.77 14.73
N ASP A 163 11.55 6.76 13.99
CA ASP A 163 11.25 6.98 12.58
C ASP A 163 9.78 7.34 12.25
N GLN A 164 8.93 7.65 13.24
CA GLN A 164 7.59 8.19 12.99
C GLN A 164 7.66 9.48 12.15
N GLU A 165 8.47 10.45 12.59
CA GLU A 165 8.66 11.72 11.89
C GLU A 165 9.21 11.55 10.47
N VAL A 166 10.04 10.52 10.24
CA VAL A 166 10.60 10.21 8.91
C VAL A 166 9.48 9.76 7.97
N VAL A 167 8.59 8.88 8.42
CA VAL A 167 7.46 8.40 7.62
C VAL A 167 6.48 9.53 7.35
N GLU A 168 6.17 10.35 8.35
CA GLU A 168 5.28 11.51 8.21
C GLU A 168 5.84 12.53 7.23
N ALA A 169 7.13 12.86 7.32
CA ALA A 169 7.80 13.76 6.38
C ALA A 169 7.79 13.21 4.95
N ARG A 170 8.00 11.90 4.77
CA ARG A 170 7.92 11.26 3.43
C ARG A 170 6.50 11.30 2.86
N ALA A 171 5.48 11.12 3.70
CA ALA A 171 4.08 11.21 3.27
C ALA A 171 3.72 12.66 2.88
N ALA A 172 4.21 13.64 3.64
CA ALA A 172 4.04 15.06 3.31
C ALA A 172 4.73 15.43 1.99
N ASP A 173 5.96 14.94 1.74
CA ASP A 173 6.66 15.15 0.45
C ASP A 173 5.84 14.64 -0.74
N MET A 174 5.13 13.50 -0.61
CA MET A 174 4.28 13.02 -1.70
C MET A 174 3.12 13.97 -2.01
N LEU A 175 2.53 14.61 -0.98
CA LEU A 175 1.48 15.62 -1.15
C LEU A 175 2.04 16.90 -1.77
N ASP A 176 3.19 17.37 -1.31
CA ASP A 176 3.87 18.56 -1.84
C ASP A 176 4.26 18.39 -3.32
N ARG A 177 4.57 17.16 -3.72
CA ARG A 177 4.82 16.76 -5.12
C ARG A 177 3.54 16.62 -5.95
N GLY A 178 2.38 17.00 -5.39
CA GLY A 178 1.10 17.08 -6.08
C GLY A 178 0.43 15.72 -6.31
N ILE A 179 0.75 14.69 -5.53
CA ILE A 179 0.09 13.38 -5.65
C ILE A 179 -1.29 13.47 -4.97
N PRO A 180 -2.40 13.44 -5.75
CA PRO A 180 -3.72 13.81 -5.24
C PRO A 180 -4.44 12.64 -4.54
N GLY A 181 -3.87 11.43 -4.60
CA GLY A 181 -4.48 10.23 -4.06
C GLY A 181 -3.69 8.97 -4.42
N VAL A 182 -4.17 7.83 -3.92
CA VAL A 182 -3.50 6.54 -4.04
C VAL A 182 -4.42 5.43 -4.58
N PRO A 183 -3.86 4.40 -5.26
CA PRO A 183 -2.44 4.26 -5.55
C PRO A 183 -1.97 5.26 -6.61
N ALA A 184 -0.71 5.63 -6.56
CA ALA A 184 -0.06 6.34 -7.65
C ALA A 184 1.26 5.66 -7.98
N GLN A 185 1.56 5.53 -9.27
CA GLN A 185 2.81 4.98 -9.76
C GLN A 185 3.56 6.04 -10.54
N MET A 186 4.81 6.28 -10.15
CA MET A 186 5.72 7.15 -10.87
C MET A 186 6.81 6.30 -11.53
N ILE A 187 6.84 6.34 -12.86
CA ILE A 187 7.71 5.52 -13.68
C ILE A 187 8.87 6.37 -14.17
N GLY A 188 10.10 5.91 -13.89
CA GLY A 188 11.32 6.60 -14.33
C GLY A 188 11.44 8.05 -13.85
N ARG A 189 10.70 8.44 -12.80
CA ARG A 189 10.56 9.83 -12.30
C ARG A 189 9.99 10.84 -13.32
N ARG A 190 9.31 10.37 -14.38
CA ARG A 190 8.80 11.22 -15.47
C ARG A 190 7.29 11.09 -15.67
N SER A 191 6.78 9.86 -15.66
CA SER A 191 5.36 9.58 -15.87
C SER A 191 4.68 9.31 -14.54
N LEU A 192 3.66 10.10 -14.19
CA LEU A 192 2.81 9.88 -13.04
C LEU A 192 1.48 9.28 -13.52
N LEU A 193 1.13 8.10 -12.99
CA LEU A 193 -0.19 7.52 -13.15
C LEU A 193 -0.88 7.48 -11.79
N VAL A 194 -2.15 7.87 -11.76
CA VAL A 194 -2.98 7.87 -10.54
C VAL A 194 -4.10 6.86 -10.72
N GLY A 195 -4.40 6.11 -9.65
CA GLY A 195 -5.35 5.01 -9.64
C GLY A 195 -4.73 3.66 -9.97
N ALA A 196 -5.52 2.59 -9.79
CA ALA A 196 -5.10 1.23 -10.06
C ALA A 196 -5.06 0.96 -11.58
N GLN A 197 -4.00 1.41 -12.24
CA GLN A 197 -3.83 1.26 -13.69
C GLN A 197 -3.63 -0.21 -14.10
N SER A 198 -4.03 -0.55 -15.32
CA SER A 198 -3.82 -1.89 -15.88
C SER A 198 -2.32 -2.14 -16.16
N PRO A 199 -1.88 -3.41 -16.21
CA PRO A 199 -0.53 -3.74 -16.63
C PRO A 199 -0.14 -3.16 -17.99
N ALA A 200 -1.09 -3.11 -18.94
CA ALA A 200 -0.86 -2.53 -20.26
C ALA A 200 -0.59 -1.01 -20.19
N ALA A 201 -1.37 -0.27 -19.41
CA ALA A 201 -1.16 1.16 -19.22
C ALA A 201 0.20 1.47 -18.55
N LEU A 202 0.64 0.62 -17.61
CA LEU A 202 1.97 0.72 -17.02
C LEU A 202 3.07 0.47 -18.06
N GLU A 203 2.91 -0.52 -18.94
CA GLU A 203 3.87 -0.80 -20.01
C GLU A 203 3.96 0.38 -21.01
N ASP A 204 2.82 0.92 -21.45
CA ASP A 204 2.76 2.08 -22.33
C ASP A 204 3.49 3.29 -21.73
N ALA A 205 3.30 3.51 -20.43
CA ALA A 205 3.97 4.59 -19.71
C ALA A 205 5.49 4.37 -19.55
N ILE A 206 5.96 3.12 -19.49
CA ILE A 206 7.40 2.80 -19.52
C ILE A 206 7.98 3.11 -20.90
N VAL A 207 7.30 2.69 -21.97
CA VAL A 207 7.73 2.98 -23.34
C VAL A 207 7.81 4.48 -23.58
N ALA A 208 6.83 5.25 -23.09
CA ALA A 208 6.84 6.71 -23.20
C ALA A 208 7.92 7.41 -22.35
N ALA A 209 8.41 6.76 -21.29
CA ALA A 209 9.41 7.33 -20.38
C ALA A 209 10.86 6.99 -20.75
N SER A 210 11.06 6.01 -21.63
CA SER A 210 12.37 5.55 -22.15
C SER A 210 12.94 6.54 -23.17
#